data_AF-A0A370GF79-F1
#
_entry.id   AF-A0A370GF79-F1
#
_cell.length_a   1.000
_cell.length_b   1.000
_cell.length_c   1.000
_cell.angle_alpha   90.00
_cell.angle_beta   90.00
_cell.angle_gamma   90.00
#
_symmetry.space_group_name_H-M   'P 1'
#
loop_
_entity.id
_entity.type
_entity.pdbx_description
1 polymer ?
#
loop_
_entity_poly.entity_id
_entity_poly.type
_entity_poly.pdbx_seq_one_letter_code
_entity_poly.pdbx_strand_id
1 'polypeptide(L)' 'MKLAGFIIISIGLAGLSILIAMCSLISYVDKLEGEYYTHWYKYLNFSMVFPLIIIFIMGVVYLFKQNKIS' A
#
# COMPACT_ATOMS: atom_id res chain seq x y z
N MET A 1 -15.50 0.65 -18.78
CA MET A 1 -14.03 0.47 -18.63
C MET A 1 -13.64 -0.01 -17.23
N LYS A 2 -14.11 -1.20 -16.81
CA LYS A 2 -13.76 -1.81 -15.50
C LYS A 2 -12.25 -2.06 -15.36
N LEU A 3 -11.56 -2.22 -16.50
CA LEU A 3 -10.12 -2.37 -16.60
C LEU A 3 -9.34 -1.21 -15.94
N ALA A 4 -9.77 0.04 -16.11
CA ALA A 4 -9.05 1.20 -15.57
C ALA A 4 -9.05 1.22 -14.03
N GLY A 5 -10.20 0.94 -13.40
CA GLY A 5 -10.28 0.84 -11.94
C GLY A 5 -9.48 -0.36 -11.41
N PHE A 6 -9.46 -1.48 -12.15
CA PHE A 6 -8.65 -2.64 -11.81
C PHE A 6 -7.14 -2.36 -11.89
N ILE A 7 -6.70 -1.62 -12.91
CA ILE A 7 -5.31 -1.17 -13.06
C ILE A 7 -4.91 -0.28 -11.88
N ILE A 8 -5.74 0.70 -11.52
CA ILE A 8 -5.46 1.61 -10.39
C ILE A 8 -5.31 0.84 -9.08
N ILE A 9 -6.21 -0.11 -8.79
CA ILE A 9 -6.12 -0.97 -7.60
C ILE A 9 -4.86 -1.83 -7.63
N SER A 10 -4.51 -2.38 -8.79
CA SER A 10 -3.30 -3.21 -8.95
C SER A 10 -2.03 -2.42 -8.66
N ILE A 11 -1.96 -1.16 -9.11
CA ILE A 11 -0.86 -0.24 -8.78
C ILE A 11 -0.79 0.01 -7.26
N GLY A 12 -1.94 0.23 -6.61
CA GLY A 12 -2.03 0.37 -5.16
C GLY A 12 -1.53 -0.86 -4.40
N LEU A 13 -1.90 -2.06 -4.85
CA LEU A 13 -1.43 -3.34 -4.28
C LEU A 13 0.08 -3.54 -4.47
N ALA A 14 0.61 -3.22 -5.65
CA ALA A 14 2.05 -3.27 -5.90
C ALA A 14 2.80 -2.32 -4.96
N GLY A 15 2.33 -1.08 -4.80
CA GLY A 15 2.90 -0.12 -3.87
C GLY A 15 2.86 -0.59 -2.41
N LEU A 16 1.76 -1.24 -1.99
CA LEU A 16 1.64 -1.85 -0.67
C LEU A 16 2.66 -2.98 -0.46
N SER A 17 2.87 -3.82 -1.47
CA SER A 17 3.85 -4.92 -1.39
C SER A 17 5.29 -4.39 -1.21
N ILE A 18 5.65 -3.32 -1.92
CA ILE A 18 6.96 -2.67 -1.81
C ILE A 18 7.13 -2.08 -0.41
N LEU A 19 6.10 -1.40 0.10
CA LEU A 19 6.11 -0.82 1.45
C LEU A 19 6.38 -1.89 2.53
N ILE A 20 5.66 -3.02 2.46
CA ILE A 20 5.84 -4.12 3.42
C ILE A 20 7.24 -4.73 3.32
N ALA A 21 7.76 -4.88 2.10
CA ALA A 21 9.11 -5.37 1.88
C ALA A 21 10.17 -4.42 2.47
N MET A 22 9.99 -3.10 2.32
CA MET A 22 10.87 -2.09 2.91
C MET A 22 10.81 -2.13 4.44
N CYS A 23 9.64 -2.18 5.06
CA CYS A 23 9.52 -2.29 6.51
C CYS A 23 10.17 -3.58 7.05
N SER A 24 10.04 -4.69 6.31
CA SER A 24 10.67 -5.96 6.67
C SER A 24 12.20 -5.89 6.55
N LEU A 25 12.71 -5.19 5.54
CA LEU A 25 14.15 -4.95 5.36
C LEU A 25 14.71 -4.09 6.48
N ILE A 26 14.04 -2.98 6.83
CA ILE A 26 14.46 -2.10 7.93
C ILE A 26 14.46 -2.89 9.25
N SER A 27 13.40 -3.63 9.52
CA SER A 27 13.31 -4.49 10.71
C SER A 27 14.43 -5.55 10.77
N TYR A 28 14.86 -6.07 9.61
CA TYR A 28 15.99 -6.99 9.52
C TYR A 28 17.34 -6.30 9.79
N VAL A 29 17.55 -5.09 9.28
CA VAL A 29 18.77 -4.30 9.54
C VAL A 29 18.86 -3.92 11.02
N ASP A 30 17.78 -3.41 11.61
CA ASP A 30 17.74 -3.08 13.04
C ASP A 30 17.99 -4.31 13.92
N LYS A 31 17.56 -5.49 13.48
CA LYS A 31 17.87 -6.75 14.16
C LYS A 31 19.37 -7.05 14.18
N LEU A 32 20.10 -6.69 13.13
CA LEU A 32 21.55 -6.85 13.06
C LEU A 32 22.27 -5.80 13.93
N GLU A 33 21.69 -4.61 14.10
CA GLU A 33 22.25 -3.51 14.91
C GLU A 33 21.89 -3.60 16.41
N GLY A 34 20.94 -4.47 16.79
CA GLY A 34 20.59 -4.76 18.18
C GLY A 34 19.41 -3.96 18.74
N GLU A 35 18.86 -3.00 17.97
CA GLU A 35 17.70 -2.18 18.33
C GLU A 35 16.39 -2.76 17.75
N TYR A 36 16.19 -4.06 17.91
CA TYR A 36 15.07 -4.75 17.26
C TYR A 36 13.71 -4.41 17.88
N TYR A 37 12.82 -3.87 17.07
CA TYR A 37 11.38 -3.89 17.36
C TYR A 37 10.73 -5.14 16.76
N THR A 38 10.05 -5.93 17.59
CA THR A 38 9.33 -7.16 17.21
C THR A 38 8.22 -6.95 16.17
N HIS A 39 7.83 -5.71 15.93
CA HIS A 39 6.67 -5.36 15.15
C HIS A 39 7.04 -4.47 13.96
N TRP A 40 6.90 -5.03 12.76
CA TRP A 40 7.17 -4.36 11.47
C TRP A 40 6.37 -3.05 11.29
N TYR A 41 5.19 -2.93 11.88
CA TYR A 41 4.35 -1.73 11.75
C TYR A 41 4.91 -0.51 12.49
N LYS A 42 5.89 -0.67 13.38
CA LYS A 42 6.60 0.48 13.98
C LYS A 42 7.46 1.23 12.97
N TYR A 43 7.83 0.57 11.88
CA TYR A 43 8.57 1.15 10.76
C TYR A 43 7.65 1.81 9.71
N LEU A 44 6.33 1.71 9.88
CA LEU A 44 5.38 2.38 9.00
C LEU A 44 5.20 3.83 9.41
N ASN A 45 5.51 4.72 8.47
CA ASN A 45 5.16 6.13 8.59
C ASN A 45 3.84 6.43 7.88
N PHE A 46 3.01 7.27 8.48
CA PHE A 46 1.73 7.70 7.89
C PHE A 46 1.91 8.33 6.51
N SER A 47 3.02 9.07 6.30
CA SER A 47 3.39 9.66 5.01
C SER A 47 3.60 8.63 3.89
N MET A 48 3.95 7.38 4.23
CA MET A 48 4.15 6.31 3.25
C MET A 48 2.84 5.55 2.95
N VAL A 49 1.94 5.45 3.93
CA VAL A 49 0.65 4.74 3.80
C VAL A 49 -0.42 5.62 3.15
N PHE A 50 -0.41 6.92 3.44
CA PHE A 50 -1.43 7.87 2.98
C PHE A 50 -1.63 7.90 1.46
N PRO A 51 -0.56 7.93 0.63
CA PRO A 51 -0.72 7.89 -0.84
C PRO A 51 -1.39 6.59 -1.32
N LEU A 52 -1.09 5.46 -0.69
CA LEU A 52 -1.67 4.17 -1.03
C LEU A 52 -3.17 4.14 -0.74
N ILE A 53 -3.59 4.69 0.41
CA ILE A 53 -5.01 4.80 0.77
C ILE A 53 -5.77 5.62 -0.27
N ILE A 54 -5.21 6.74 -0.72
CA ILE A 54 -5.83 7.57 -1.78
C ILE A 54 -6.00 6.77 -3.07
N ILE A 55 -4.96 6.05 -3.51
CA ILE A 55 -5.00 5.23 -4.73
C ILE A 55 -6.10 4.16 -4.64
N PHE A 56 -6.24 3.50 -3.48
CA PHE A 56 -7.30 2.53 -3.26
C PHE A 56 -8.69 3.17 -3.31
N ILE A 57 -8.90 4.29 -2.62
CA ILE A 57 -10.19 5.00 -2.64
C ILE A 57 -10.54 5.43 -4.07
N MET A 58 -9.58 5.98 -4.82
CA MET A 58 -9.78 6.37 -6.21
C MET A 58 -10.15 5.18 -7.10
N GLY A 59 -9.43 4.05 -6.98
CA GLY A 59 -9.71 2.83 -7.74
C GLY A 59 -11.10 2.26 -7.45
N VAL A 60 -11.50 2.24 -6.18
CA VAL A 60 -12.83 1.80 -5.74
C VAL A 60 -13.92 2.74 -6.27
N VAL A 61 -13.76 4.05 -6.13
CA VAL A 61 -14.72 5.05 -6.65
C VAL A 61 -14.88 4.90 -8.17
N TYR A 62 -13.79 4.69 -8.91
CA TYR A 62 -13.84 4.48 -10.36
C TYR A 62 -14.61 3.21 -10.75
N LEU A 63 -14.43 2.11 -10.01
CA LEU A 63 -15.17 0.86 -10.22
C LEU A 63 -16.68 1.05 -9.97
N PHE A 64 -17.05 1.68 -8.86
CA PHE A 64 -18.46 1.87 -8.51
C PHE A 64 -19.18 2.91 -9.38
N LYS A 65 -18.49 4.00 -9.77
CA LYS A 65 -19.07 5.02 -10.65
C LYS A 65 -19.43 4.45 -12.03
N GLN A 66 -18.66 3.49 -12.53
CA GLN A 66 -18.97 2.85 -13.81
C GLN A 66 -20.09 1.81 -13.73
N ASN A 67 -20.22 1.09 -12.60
CA ASN A 67 -21.31 0.13 -12.43
C ASN A 67 -22.71 0.79 -12.40
N LYS A 68 -22.82 2.10 -12.13
CA LYS A 68 -24.09 2.84 -12.16
C LYS A 68 -24.50 3.36 -13.54
N ILE A 69 -23.59 3.33 -14.53
CA ILE A 69 -23.80 3.93 -15.87
C ILE A 69 -24.03 2.82 -16.93
N SER A 70 -23.84 1.56 -16.55
CA SER A 70 -24.19 0.36 -17.32
C SER A 70 -25.60 -0.10 -16.99
#